data_AF-W2TA46-F1
#
_entry.id   AF-W2TA46-F1
#
_cell.length_a   1.000
_cell.length_b   1.000
_cell.length_c   1.000
_cell.angle_alpha   90.00
_cell.angle_beta   90.00
_cell.angle_gamma   90.00
#
_symmetry.space_group_name_H-M   'P 1'
#
loop_
_entity.id
_entity.type
_entity.pdbx_description
1 polymer ?
#
loop_
_entity_poly.entity_id
_entity_poly.type
_entity_poly.pdbx_seq_one_letter_code
_entity_poly.pdbx_strand_id
1 'polypeptide(L)'
;MSRLVILFLLTVAECQTKRNTTDTFPSSFCTEYAECMGRANQKSAECLSENTTAVAASKKKACEGALELHMQLQALYDEKNEYVENCVRENAAEALTLSTRKTERCKTALRKAKRSSPFDPAERRQKRKERKERKEKPKSCSKEAKRMRWQCSKIAKCCSVVKNCNAEGKQRDEINEKKNELKKLYAACHGPELKKVTP
;
A
#
# COMPACT_ATOMS: atom_id res chain seq x y z
N MET A 1 -24.32 -13.35 -50.67
CA MET A 1 -24.37 -13.37 -49.19
C MET A 1 -23.18 -14.10 -48.54
N SER A 2 -22.71 -15.25 -49.06
CA SER A 2 -21.67 -16.05 -48.37
C SER A 2 -20.22 -15.52 -48.37
N ARG A 3 -19.80 -14.68 -49.33
CA ARG A 3 -18.40 -14.22 -49.40
C ARG A 3 -18.04 -13.13 -48.37
N LEU A 4 -19.00 -12.29 -48.01
CA LEU A 4 -18.82 -11.22 -47.01
C LEU A 4 -18.75 -11.77 -45.57
N VAL A 5 -19.46 -12.86 -45.28
CA VAL A 5 -19.44 -13.52 -43.96
C VAL A 5 -18.09 -14.19 -43.70
N ILE A 6 -17.47 -14.78 -44.74
CA ILE A 6 -16.16 -15.43 -44.63
C ILE A 6 -15.05 -14.40 -44.38
N LEU A 7 -15.11 -13.22 -45.03
CA LEU A 7 -14.17 -12.12 -44.78
C LEU A 7 -14.33 -11.54 -43.37
N PHE A 8 -15.56 -11.40 -42.86
CA PHE A 8 -15.79 -10.97 -41.48
C PHE A 8 -15.23 -11.98 -40.47
N LEU A 9 -15.41 -13.28 -40.70
CA LEU A 9 -14.87 -14.31 -39.80
C LEU A 9 -13.33 -14.36 -39.81
N LEU A 10 -12.69 -14.08 -40.95
CA LEU A 10 -11.22 -13.99 -41.03
C LEU A 10 -10.68 -12.77 -40.27
N THR A 11 -11.33 -11.60 -40.37
CA THR A 11 -10.90 -10.39 -39.62
C THR A 11 -11.09 -10.52 -38.10
N VAL A 12 -12.12 -11.26 -37.65
CA VAL A 12 -12.33 -11.52 -36.22
C VAL A 12 -11.34 -12.56 -35.70
N ALA A 13 -10.93 -13.54 -36.52
CA ALA A 13 -9.90 -14.52 -36.15
C ALA A 13 -8.50 -13.90 -36.02
N GLU A 14 -8.14 -12.94 -36.89
CA GLU A 14 -6.86 -12.24 -36.83
C GLU A 14 -6.77 -11.22 -35.67
N CYS A 15 -7.91 -10.72 -35.18
CA CYS A 15 -7.93 -9.89 -33.96
C CYS A 15 -7.73 -10.69 -32.66
N GLN A 16 -7.97 -12.01 -32.65
CA GLN A 16 -7.84 -12.82 -31.44
C GLN A 16 -6.48 -13.52 -31.30
N THR A 17 -5.74 -13.70 -32.38
CA THR A 17 -4.41 -14.34 -32.34
C THR A 17 -3.28 -13.39 -31.96
N LYS A 18 -3.52 -12.07 -31.88
CA LYS A 18 -2.55 -11.09 -31.38
C LYS A 18 -2.53 -10.93 -29.84
N ARG A 19 -3.34 -11.70 -29.11
CA ARG A 19 -3.33 -11.71 -27.62
C ARG A 19 -2.46 -12.79 -26.99
N ASN A 20 -1.93 -13.72 -27.77
CA ASN A 20 -1.15 -14.86 -27.27
C ASN A 20 0.21 -14.90 -27.96
N THR A 21 1.14 -14.01 -27.58
CA THR A 21 2.61 -14.17 -27.63
C THR A 21 3.30 -12.82 -27.48
N THR A 22 3.15 -12.22 -26.30
CA THR A 22 4.27 -11.49 -25.71
C THR A 22 4.04 -11.51 -24.22
N ASP A 23 4.99 -12.13 -23.54
CA ASP A 23 5.18 -12.03 -22.11
C ASP A 23 5.33 -10.56 -21.69
N THR A 24 4.21 -9.85 -21.52
CA THR A 24 4.17 -8.53 -20.87
C THR A 24 4.29 -8.69 -19.35
N PHE A 25 5.24 -9.51 -18.90
CA PHE A 25 5.55 -9.75 -17.48
C PHE A 25 5.90 -8.50 -16.66
N PRO A 26 6.49 -7.41 -17.22
CA PRO A 26 6.76 -6.20 -16.42
C PRO A 26 5.48 -5.46 -16.06
N SER A 27 4.54 -5.35 -17.01
CA SER A 27 3.24 -4.71 -16.79
C SER A 27 2.44 -5.43 -15.69
N SER A 28 2.55 -6.76 -15.60
CA SER A 28 1.82 -7.54 -14.59
C SER A 28 2.28 -7.22 -13.17
N PHE A 29 3.57 -6.95 -12.93
CA PHE A 29 4.03 -6.55 -11.59
C PHE A 29 3.57 -5.14 -11.19
N CYS A 30 3.46 -4.22 -12.15
CA CYS A 30 2.93 -2.88 -11.92
C CYS A 30 1.44 -2.92 -11.58
N THR A 31 0.66 -3.70 -12.33
CA THR A 31 -0.77 -3.94 -12.04
C THR A 31 -0.96 -4.58 -10.67
N GLU A 32 -0.19 -5.63 -10.35
CA GLU A 32 -0.25 -6.30 -9.04
C GLU A 32 0.13 -5.37 -7.88
N TYR A 33 1.09 -4.46 -8.10
CA TYR A 33 1.41 -3.42 -7.13
C TYR A 33 0.24 -2.45 -6.94
N ALA A 34 -0.33 -1.92 -8.03
CA ALA A 34 -1.44 -0.97 -7.98
C ALA A 34 -2.66 -1.58 -7.28
N GLU A 35 -3.04 -2.82 -7.61
CA GLU A 35 -4.12 -3.53 -6.92
C GLU A 35 -3.81 -3.77 -5.44
N CYS A 36 -2.56 -4.11 -5.10
CA CYS A 36 -2.15 -4.26 -3.71
C CYS A 36 -2.31 -2.94 -2.94
N MET A 37 -1.85 -1.84 -3.53
CA MET A 37 -1.98 -0.50 -2.94
C MET A 37 -3.44 -0.09 -2.79
N GLY A 38 -4.28 -0.30 -3.81
CA GLY A 38 -5.71 0.01 -3.75
C GLY A 38 -6.40 -0.72 -2.59
N ARG A 39 -6.13 -2.02 -2.41
CA ARG A 39 -6.64 -2.77 -1.25
C ARG A 39 -6.12 -2.24 0.08
N ALA A 40 -4.85 -1.84 0.14
CA ALA A 40 -4.25 -1.31 1.35
C ALA A 40 -4.80 0.09 1.70
N ASN A 41 -5.12 0.90 0.69
CA ASN A 41 -5.72 2.22 0.82
C ASN A 41 -7.19 2.10 1.25
N GLN A 42 -7.97 1.23 0.62
CA GLN A 42 -9.31 0.87 1.06
C GLN A 42 -9.30 0.41 2.52
N LYS A 43 -8.36 -0.48 2.89
CA LYS A 43 -8.25 -0.93 4.27
C LYS A 43 -7.91 0.22 5.22
N SER A 44 -7.05 1.15 4.82
CA SER A 44 -6.71 2.32 5.62
C SER A 44 -7.93 3.22 5.87
N ALA A 45 -8.75 3.44 4.82
CA ALA A 45 -9.98 4.23 4.91
C ALA A 45 -10.99 3.60 5.88
N GLU A 46 -11.18 2.26 5.82
CA GLU A 46 -12.01 1.53 6.79
C GLU A 46 -11.54 1.73 8.24
N CYS A 47 -10.23 1.87 8.45
CA CYS A 47 -9.64 2.00 9.79
C CYS A 47 -9.69 3.42 10.37
N LEU A 48 -10.17 4.43 9.64
CA LEU A 48 -10.13 5.83 10.08
C LEU A 48 -10.91 6.05 11.39
N SER A 49 -12.06 5.39 11.56
CA SER A 49 -12.90 5.47 12.77
C SER A 49 -12.25 4.80 14.00
N GLU A 50 -11.50 3.72 13.80
CA GLU A 50 -10.73 3.07 14.88
C GLU A 50 -9.46 3.85 15.26
N ASN A 51 -8.87 4.58 14.31
CA ASN A 51 -7.61 5.29 14.53
C ASN A 51 -7.83 6.57 15.35
N THR A 52 -8.89 7.32 15.07
CA THR A 52 -9.27 8.51 15.85
C THR A 52 -9.52 8.17 17.32
N THR A 53 -10.21 7.05 17.59
CA THR A 53 -10.47 6.56 18.95
C THR A 53 -9.23 6.02 19.65
N ALA A 54 -8.34 5.31 18.95
CA ALA A 54 -7.11 4.77 19.53
C ALA A 54 -6.04 5.83 19.86
N VAL A 55 -5.92 6.89 19.05
CA VAL A 55 -4.97 7.98 19.32
C VAL A 55 -5.43 8.83 20.49
N ALA A 56 -6.74 9.14 20.57
CA ALA A 56 -7.34 9.85 21.70
C ALA A 56 -7.17 9.10 23.05
N ALA A 57 -7.22 7.77 23.04
CA ALA A 57 -7.05 6.95 24.24
C ALA A 57 -5.60 6.86 24.77
N SER A 58 -4.59 7.26 23.98
CA SER A 58 -3.18 7.10 24.36
C SER A 58 -2.67 8.26 25.23
N LYS A 59 -2.84 8.14 26.56
CA LYS A 59 -2.36 9.14 27.54
C LYS A 59 -0.85 9.48 27.46
N LYS A 60 -0.02 8.62 26.86
CA LYS A 60 1.41 8.87 26.61
C LYS A 60 1.70 9.77 25.39
N LYS A 61 0.69 10.13 24.61
CA LYS A 61 0.81 11.04 23.45
C LYS A 61 0.08 12.37 23.67
N ALA A 62 -0.31 12.68 24.91
CA ALA A 62 -1.08 13.87 25.26
C ALA A 62 -0.22 15.16 25.22
N CYS A 63 0.47 15.38 24.11
CA CYS A 63 1.00 16.68 23.77
C CYS A 63 -0.07 17.37 22.94
N GLU A 64 -0.52 18.53 23.40
CA GLU A 64 -1.49 19.36 22.70
C GLU A 64 -1.05 19.56 21.24
N GLY A 65 -1.97 19.43 20.29
CA GLY A 65 -1.68 19.53 18.85
C GLY A 65 -1.02 18.30 18.20
N ALA A 66 -0.50 17.33 18.96
CA ALA A 66 0.14 16.15 18.36
C ALA A 66 -0.86 15.25 17.59
N LEU A 67 -2.08 15.11 18.11
CA LEU A 67 -3.15 14.34 17.44
C LEU A 67 -3.46 14.92 16.06
N GLU A 68 -3.62 16.22 15.99
CA GLU A 68 -3.90 16.95 14.75
C GLU A 68 -2.77 16.75 13.73
N LEU A 69 -1.50 16.88 14.15
CA LEU A 69 -0.36 16.60 13.28
C LEU A 69 -0.29 15.14 12.81
N HIS A 70 -0.66 14.17 13.65
CA HIS A 70 -0.74 12.76 13.23
C HIS A 70 -1.85 12.55 12.19
N MET A 71 -3.00 13.23 12.33
CA MET A 71 -4.10 13.16 11.36
C MET A 71 -3.71 13.80 10.03
N GLN A 72 -3.10 14.99 10.05
CA GLN A 72 -2.57 15.67 8.85
C GLN A 72 -1.52 14.82 8.14
N LEU A 73 -0.56 14.25 8.87
CA LEU A 73 0.43 13.32 8.30
C LEU A 73 -0.24 12.09 7.67
N GLN A 74 -1.25 11.53 8.32
CA GLN A 74 -1.97 10.37 7.79
C GLN A 74 -2.67 10.73 6.48
N ALA A 75 -3.35 11.89 6.41
CA ALA A 75 -4.01 12.37 5.20
C ALA A 75 -3.01 12.56 4.04
N LEU A 76 -1.88 13.24 4.29
CA LEU A 76 -0.82 13.43 3.29
C LEU A 76 -0.24 12.11 2.78
N TYR A 77 -0.08 11.11 3.65
CA TYR A 77 0.34 9.79 3.22
C TYR A 77 -0.71 9.08 2.38
N ASP A 78 -1.98 9.20 2.72
CA ASP A 78 -3.06 8.56 2.00
C ASP A 78 -3.20 9.16 0.59
N GLU A 79 -3.18 10.49 0.48
CA GLU A 79 -3.17 11.21 -0.81
C GLU A 79 -1.94 10.84 -1.66
N LYS A 80 -0.74 10.84 -1.07
CA LYS A 80 0.48 10.42 -1.78
C LYS A 80 0.39 8.98 -2.28
N ASN A 81 -0.21 8.09 -1.49
CA ASN A 81 -0.34 6.68 -1.88
C ASN A 81 -1.36 6.50 -3.00
N GLU A 82 -2.45 7.26 -2.99
CA GLU A 82 -3.44 7.29 -4.07
C GLU A 82 -2.82 7.84 -5.37
N TYR A 83 -2.09 8.95 -5.29
CA TYR A 83 -1.36 9.49 -6.43
C TYR A 83 -0.39 8.47 -7.03
N VAL A 84 0.43 7.83 -6.21
CA VAL A 84 1.40 6.83 -6.68
C VAL A 84 0.69 5.61 -7.28
N GLU A 85 -0.42 5.16 -6.69
CA GLU A 85 -1.24 4.08 -7.25
C GLU A 85 -1.76 4.42 -8.64
N ASN A 86 -2.36 5.60 -8.80
CA ASN A 86 -2.92 6.06 -10.08
C ASN A 86 -1.85 6.26 -11.14
N CYS A 87 -0.76 6.95 -10.79
CA CYS A 87 0.39 7.12 -11.69
C CYS A 87 0.96 5.78 -12.16
N VAL A 88 1.08 4.77 -11.28
CA VAL A 88 1.57 3.45 -11.69
C VAL A 88 0.57 2.73 -12.57
N ARG A 89 -0.74 2.89 -12.33
CA ARG A 89 -1.79 2.28 -13.17
C ARG A 89 -1.76 2.84 -14.59
N GLU A 90 -1.61 4.16 -14.73
CA GLU A 90 -1.56 4.86 -16.02
C GLU A 90 -0.28 4.52 -16.80
N ASN A 91 0.86 4.48 -16.10
CA ASN A 91 2.17 4.28 -16.73
C ASN A 91 2.62 2.81 -16.73
N ALA A 92 1.76 1.86 -16.36
CA ALA A 92 2.12 0.43 -16.25
C ALA A 92 2.64 -0.16 -17.58
N ALA A 93 2.19 0.37 -18.72
CA ALA A 93 2.63 -0.05 -20.04
C ALA A 93 4.08 0.36 -20.35
N GLU A 94 4.57 1.43 -19.70
CA GLU A 94 5.93 1.96 -19.87
C GLU A 94 6.97 1.23 -18.99
N ALA A 95 6.52 0.21 -18.26
CA ALA A 95 7.39 -0.53 -17.37
C ALA A 95 8.51 -1.24 -18.11
N LEU A 96 9.74 -0.79 -17.85
CA LEU A 96 10.97 -1.44 -18.33
C LEU A 96 10.96 -2.95 -18.08
N THR A 97 11.44 -3.69 -19.07
CA THR A 97 11.60 -5.14 -18.97
C THR A 97 12.62 -5.51 -17.89
N LEU A 98 12.25 -6.47 -17.05
CA LEU A 98 13.14 -6.98 -16.01
C LEU A 98 14.01 -8.11 -16.57
N SER A 99 15.26 -8.21 -16.10
CA SER A 99 16.07 -9.40 -16.39
C SER A 99 15.41 -10.67 -15.84
N THR A 100 15.64 -11.81 -16.49
CA THR A 100 15.08 -13.12 -16.11
C THR A 100 15.30 -13.44 -14.62
N ARG A 101 16.52 -13.21 -14.12
CA ARG A 101 16.87 -13.38 -12.70
C ARG A 101 16.03 -12.48 -11.77
N LYS A 102 15.77 -11.23 -12.17
CA LYS A 102 14.96 -10.29 -11.37
C LYS A 102 13.47 -10.66 -11.43
N THR A 103 12.98 -11.10 -12.58
CA THR A 103 11.62 -11.63 -12.76
C THR A 103 11.32 -12.79 -11.82
N GLU A 104 12.21 -13.78 -11.71
CA GLU A 104 11.99 -14.92 -10.79
C GLU A 104 11.99 -14.52 -9.31
N ARG A 105 12.88 -13.59 -8.93
CA ARG A 105 12.86 -12.99 -7.57
C ARG A 105 11.54 -12.27 -7.31
N CYS A 106 11.03 -11.55 -8.30
CA CYS A 106 9.77 -10.82 -8.23
C CYS A 106 8.54 -11.74 -8.16
N LYS A 107 8.49 -12.83 -8.94
CA LYS A 107 7.48 -13.88 -8.80
C LYS A 107 7.47 -14.47 -7.40
N THR A 108 8.65 -14.76 -6.84
CA THR A 108 8.78 -15.28 -5.48
C THR A 108 8.30 -14.28 -4.42
N ALA A 109 8.66 -12.99 -4.58
CA ALA A 109 8.21 -11.93 -3.69
C ALA A 109 6.68 -11.75 -3.74
N LEU A 110 6.09 -11.79 -4.95
CA LEU A 110 4.65 -11.71 -5.16
C LEU A 110 3.92 -12.88 -4.50
N ARG A 111 4.40 -14.12 -4.68
CA ARG A 111 3.85 -15.31 -4.00
C ARG A 111 3.88 -15.17 -2.48
N LYS A 112 4.99 -14.66 -1.91
CA LYS A 112 5.11 -14.41 -0.47
C LYS A 112 4.18 -13.29 0.02
N ALA A 113 3.98 -12.24 -0.78
CA ALA A 113 3.04 -11.17 -0.47
C ALA A 113 1.59 -11.70 -0.45
N LYS A 114 1.18 -12.47 -1.48
CA LYS A 114 -0.14 -13.10 -1.55
C LYS A 114 -0.40 -14.07 -0.40
N ARG A 115 0.55 -14.95 -0.06
CA ARG A 115 0.43 -15.90 1.07
C ARG A 115 0.39 -15.25 2.45
N SER A 116 0.93 -14.05 2.60
CA SER A 116 0.92 -13.34 3.89
C SER A 116 -0.26 -12.37 4.04
N SER A 117 -1.06 -12.20 2.98
CA SER A 117 -2.38 -11.59 3.04
C SER A 117 -3.36 -12.61 3.64
N PRO A 118 -4.23 -12.24 4.60
CA PRO A 118 -5.11 -13.17 5.32
C PRO A 118 -6.33 -13.60 4.48
N PHE A 119 -6.11 -13.92 3.20
CA PHE A 119 -7.14 -14.14 2.20
C PHE A 119 -7.62 -15.59 2.08
N ASP A 120 -7.20 -16.50 2.97
CA ASP A 120 -7.76 -17.85 3.03
C ASP A 120 -8.67 -18.02 4.26
N PRO A 121 -10.01 -17.99 4.08
CA PRO A 121 -10.98 -18.21 5.13
C PRO A 121 -10.87 -19.60 5.78
N ALA A 122 -10.38 -20.61 5.04
CA ALA A 122 -10.26 -21.97 5.54
C ALA A 122 -9.09 -22.11 6.53
N GLU A 123 -7.94 -21.50 6.23
CA GLU A 123 -6.78 -21.50 7.14
C GLU A 123 -7.07 -20.69 8.43
N ARG A 124 -7.91 -19.66 8.34
CA ARG A 124 -8.38 -18.87 9.48
C ARG A 124 -9.26 -19.66 10.45
N ARG A 125 -10.11 -20.58 9.96
CA ARG A 125 -10.97 -21.40 10.83
C ARG A 125 -10.17 -22.40 11.67
N GLN A 126 -9.11 -22.96 11.11
CA GLN A 126 -8.25 -23.93 11.81
C GLN A 126 -7.35 -23.24 12.85
N LYS A 127 -6.69 -22.14 12.51
CA LYS A 127 -5.86 -21.37 13.47
C LYS A 127 -6.65 -20.67 14.58
N ARG A 128 -7.93 -20.32 14.35
CA ARG A 128 -8.79 -19.70 15.38
C ARG A 128 -9.23 -20.66 16.47
N LYS A 129 -9.27 -21.97 16.21
CA LYS A 129 -9.56 -22.98 17.25
C LYS A 129 -8.36 -23.17 18.20
N GLU A 130 -7.12 -23.16 17.69
CA GLU A 130 -5.92 -23.35 18.52
C GLU A 130 -5.51 -22.11 19.34
N ARG A 131 -5.88 -20.90 18.90
CA ARG A 131 -5.40 -19.65 19.52
C ARG A 131 -6.35 -19.02 20.55
N LYS A 132 -7.48 -19.69 20.83
CA LYS A 132 -8.53 -19.16 21.72
C LYS A 132 -8.12 -19.16 23.21
N GLU A 133 -6.99 -19.74 23.59
CA GLU A 133 -6.50 -19.77 24.98
C GLU A 133 -5.48 -18.69 25.35
N ARG A 134 -4.88 -17.97 24.39
CA ARG A 134 -3.92 -16.90 24.71
C ARG A 134 -4.50 -15.56 24.29
N LYS A 135 -5.04 -14.81 25.27
CA LYS A 135 -5.47 -13.40 25.25
C LYS A 135 -4.88 -12.59 24.08
N GLU A 136 -5.43 -12.72 22.88
CA GLU A 136 -5.02 -11.91 21.72
C GLU A 136 -5.76 -10.59 21.80
N LYS A 137 -5.04 -9.55 22.22
CA LYS A 137 -5.46 -8.17 21.96
C LYS A 137 -5.74 -8.07 20.45
N PRO A 138 -6.93 -7.61 20.01
CA PRO A 138 -7.22 -7.47 18.59
C PRO A 138 -6.11 -6.66 17.93
N LYS A 139 -5.55 -7.17 16.83
CA LYS A 139 -4.61 -6.40 16.00
C LYS A 139 -5.39 -5.18 15.52
N SER A 140 -5.05 -3.99 16.01
CA SER A 140 -5.71 -2.73 15.64
C SER A 140 -5.76 -2.59 14.11
N CYS A 141 -6.91 -2.23 13.52
CA CYS A 141 -7.11 -2.18 12.07
C CYS A 141 -5.98 -1.42 11.35
N SER A 142 -5.55 -0.27 11.91
CA SER A 142 -4.42 0.53 11.39
C SER A 142 -3.10 -0.26 11.22
N LYS A 143 -2.81 -1.22 12.11
CA LYS A 143 -1.62 -2.09 11.99
C LYS A 143 -1.76 -3.06 10.82
N GLU A 144 -2.97 -3.52 10.52
CA GLU A 144 -3.25 -4.38 9.38
C GLU A 144 -3.09 -3.61 8.06
N ALA A 145 -3.68 -2.42 7.94
CA ALA A 145 -3.50 -1.54 6.79
C ALA A 145 -2.01 -1.24 6.54
N LYS A 146 -1.26 -0.90 7.60
CA LYS A 146 0.20 -0.68 7.51
C LYS A 146 0.96 -1.92 7.06
N ARG A 147 0.54 -3.11 7.51
CA ARG A 147 1.14 -4.39 7.09
C ARG A 147 0.89 -4.67 5.61
N MET A 148 -0.32 -4.39 5.12
CA MET A 148 -0.65 -4.52 3.70
C MET A 148 0.22 -3.60 2.86
N ARG A 149 0.34 -2.31 3.23
CA ARG A 149 1.25 -1.36 2.56
C ARG A 149 2.70 -1.86 2.52
N TRP A 150 3.18 -2.43 3.62
CA TRP A 150 4.53 -3.01 3.65
C TRP A 150 4.68 -4.21 2.69
N GLN A 151 3.66 -5.06 2.55
CA GLN A 151 3.67 -6.13 1.55
C GLN A 151 3.71 -5.55 0.13
N CYS A 152 2.91 -4.52 -0.17
CA CYS A 152 2.93 -3.85 -1.47
C CYS A 152 4.31 -3.24 -1.78
N SER A 153 5.00 -2.70 -0.77
CA SER A 153 6.37 -2.15 -0.94
C SER A 153 7.40 -3.20 -1.40
N LYS A 154 7.14 -4.49 -1.17
CA LYS A 154 7.99 -5.57 -1.70
C LYS A 154 7.77 -5.78 -3.19
N ILE A 155 6.53 -5.63 -3.65
CA ILE A 155 6.14 -5.73 -5.06
C ILE A 155 6.62 -4.49 -5.82
N ALA A 156 6.64 -3.32 -5.18
CA ALA A 156 7.12 -2.06 -5.76
C ALA A 156 8.49 -2.17 -6.44
N LYS A 157 9.42 -2.96 -5.89
CA LYS A 157 10.77 -3.16 -6.45
C LYS A 157 10.77 -3.88 -7.82
N CYS A 158 9.65 -4.49 -8.17
CA CYS A 158 9.41 -5.24 -9.39
C CYS A 158 8.69 -4.42 -10.46
N CYS A 159 8.30 -3.19 -10.17
CA CYS A 159 7.78 -2.25 -11.15
C CYS A 159 8.72 -1.04 -11.22
N SER A 160 9.35 -0.84 -12.37
CA SER A 160 10.30 0.26 -12.61
C SER A 160 9.65 1.64 -12.47
N VAL A 161 8.39 1.75 -12.89
CA VAL A 161 7.56 2.97 -12.88
C VAL A 161 7.32 3.50 -11.46
N VAL A 162 7.21 2.62 -10.47
CA VAL A 162 6.93 3.01 -9.06
C VAL A 162 7.96 3.99 -8.52
N LYS A 163 9.22 3.89 -8.95
CA LYS A 163 10.28 4.81 -8.50
C LYS A 163 10.03 6.23 -9.01
N ASN A 164 9.61 6.36 -10.27
CA ASN A 164 9.35 7.66 -10.91
C ASN A 164 8.10 8.30 -10.31
N CYS A 165 6.99 7.55 -10.23
CA CYS A 165 5.76 8.02 -9.58
C CYS A 165 5.96 8.43 -8.12
N ASN A 166 6.86 7.77 -7.37
CA ASN A 166 7.17 8.19 -5.99
C ASN A 166 8.03 9.45 -5.91
N ALA A 167 8.79 9.78 -6.95
CA ALA A 167 9.65 10.97 -6.99
C ALA A 167 8.85 12.23 -7.37
N GLU A 168 7.83 12.09 -8.22
CA GLU A 168 6.98 13.18 -8.70
C GLU A 168 5.92 13.63 -7.67
N GLY A 169 5.71 12.86 -6.60
CA GLY A 169 4.76 13.22 -5.54
C GLY A 169 5.17 14.50 -4.80
N LYS A 170 4.41 15.59 -5.03
CA LYS A 170 4.62 16.91 -4.42
C LYS A 170 4.53 16.91 -2.89
N GLN A 171 3.81 15.96 -2.31
CA GLN A 171 3.56 15.85 -0.87
C GLN A 171 4.81 15.46 -0.06
N ARG A 172 5.94 15.12 -0.70
CA ARG A 172 7.15 14.66 0.01
C ARG A 172 7.71 15.70 0.97
N ASP A 173 7.76 16.96 0.55
CA ASP A 173 8.34 18.04 1.35
C ASP A 173 7.41 18.42 2.51
N GLU A 174 6.11 18.52 2.23
CA GLU A 174 5.08 18.77 3.24
C GLU A 174 5.03 17.66 4.31
N ILE A 175 5.15 16.38 3.91
CA ILE A 175 5.28 15.27 4.86
C ILE A 175 6.52 15.42 5.75
N ASN A 176 7.64 15.90 5.20
CA ASN A 176 8.86 16.08 5.97
C ASN A 176 8.75 17.26 6.94
N GLU A 177 8.13 18.35 6.51
CA GLU A 177 7.82 19.51 7.35
C GLU A 177 6.93 19.12 8.54
N LYS A 178 5.81 18.47 8.27
CA LYS A 178 4.87 17.99 9.32
C LYS A 178 5.51 17.01 10.29
N LYS A 179 6.45 16.16 9.82
CA LYS A 179 7.27 15.31 10.71
C LYS A 179 8.18 16.12 11.61
N ASN A 180 8.80 17.17 11.08
CA ASN A 180 9.69 18.03 11.85
C ASN A 180 8.89 18.82 12.90
N GLU A 181 7.71 19.33 12.56
CA GLU A 181 6.77 19.93 13.51
C GLU A 181 6.43 18.95 14.64
N LEU A 182 6.04 17.72 14.30
CA LEU A 182 5.71 16.70 15.28
C LEU A 182 6.91 16.35 16.18
N LYS A 183 8.13 16.29 15.61
CA LYS A 183 9.36 16.04 16.37
C LYS A 183 9.66 17.19 17.34
N LYS A 184 9.52 18.44 16.91
CA LYS A 184 9.68 19.64 17.76
C LYS A 184 8.65 19.65 18.89
N LEU A 185 7.40 19.33 18.58
CA LEU A 185 6.31 19.27 19.54
C LEU A 185 6.57 18.22 20.63
N TYR A 186 7.01 17.02 20.25
CA TYR A 186 7.41 16.00 21.23
C TYR A 186 8.64 16.40 22.05
N ALA A 187 9.61 17.08 21.45
CA ALA A 187 10.79 17.57 22.17
C ALA A 187 10.42 18.64 23.22
N ALA A 188 9.48 19.52 22.92
CA ALA A 188 8.98 20.52 23.88
C ALA A 188 8.14 19.88 25.00
N CYS A 189 7.27 18.93 24.65
CA CYS A 189 6.34 18.27 25.58
C CYS A 189 7.02 17.24 26.52
N HIS A 190 8.12 16.64 26.09
CA HIS A 190 8.86 15.62 26.86
C HIS A 190 10.32 16.01 27.15
N GLY A 191 10.67 17.27 26.90
CA GLY A 191 12.00 17.80 27.18
C GLY A 191 12.30 17.89 28.68
N PRO A 192 13.59 17.90 29.06
CA PRO A 192 14.01 17.98 30.46
C PRO A 192 13.65 19.30 31.17
N GLU A 193 13.22 20.33 30.43
CA GLU A 193 12.91 21.66 30.97
C GLU A 193 11.64 21.68 31.87
N LEU A 194 10.72 20.72 31.71
CA LEU A 194 9.52 20.61 32.54
C LEU A 194 9.75 19.96 33.92
N LYS A 195 10.96 19.46 34.22
CA LYS A 195 11.30 18.91 35.55
C LYS A 195 11.81 19.96 36.55
N LYS A 196 11.88 21.25 36.18
CA LYS A 196 12.44 22.31 37.03
C LYS A 196 11.44 23.36 37.52
N VAL A 197 10.14 23.10 37.43
CA VAL A 197 9.13 23.99 38.03
C VAL A 197 8.15 23.18 38.86
N THR A 198 8.59 22.87 40.08
CA THR A 198 7.68 22.74 41.22
C THR A 198 8.38 23.45 42.39
N PRO A 199 7.75 24.46 43.00
CA PRO A 199 8.30 25.19 44.15
C PRO A 199 8.48 24.31 45.39
#